data_AF-A0A7C5XGE5-F1
#
_entry.id   AF-A0A7C5XGE5-F1
#
_cell.length_a   1.000
_cell.length_b   1.000
_cell.length_c   1.000
_cell.angle_alpha   90.00
_cell.angle_beta   90.00
_cell.angle_gamma   90.00
#
_symmetry.space_group_name_H-M   'P 1'
#
loop_
_entity.id
_entity.type
_entity.pdbx_description
1 polymer ?
#
loop_
_entity_poly.entity_id
_entity_poly.type
_entity_poly.pdbx_seq_one_letter_code
_entity_poly.pdbx_strand_id
1 'polypeptide(L)'
;MPLKTLKREDAETLTLEWILHVKNYRLTLNRRLCVGCEICSLACPKEAIKLVKQPKTANGKAQRAKVDITLEKCNFCGICDILCPYGAIKVTVNGEHVLKVVEKESFPTIIRDIEVDTAKCPLRCVECEKACPLNLIKVSWQTPDGRVITDVGGLPEKEREVLKVNVKVDRERCPCCRVCEFKCPEGVLRVRKAFYGFIRIYPEKCPEGCRDCLDVCPLTGALYFSEADGKVHVNEAFCVYCGACKVVCPVNEALALRRTKIMHTHVRSGAWNKALERLTSPLEVTKELKARGSFKALESVGRRFGWKVS
;
A
#
# COMPACT_ATOMS: atom_id res chain seq x y z
N MET A 1 -3.48 -29.07 18.60
CA MET A 1 -2.21 -28.89 17.87
C MET A 1 -2.45 -29.01 16.38
N PRO A 2 -1.70 -28.31 15.52
CA PRO A 2 -1.75 -28.56 14.08
C PRO A 2 -1.31 -29.99 13.76
N LEU A 3 -2.00 -30.62 12.81
CA LEU A 3 -1.61 -31.92 12.25
C LEU A 3 -0.28 -31.80 11.52
N LYS A 4 -0.11 -30.67 10.82
CA LYS A 4 1.09 -30.40 10.04
C LYS A 4 1.31 -28.91 9.94
N THR A 5 2.56 -28.50 10.10
CA THR A 5 3.01 -27.13 9.86
C THR A 5 4.04 -27.15 8.75
N LEU A 6 3.98 -26.19 7.83
CA LEU A 6 4.88 -26.11 6.69
C LEU A 6 5.37 -24.67 6.52
N LYS A 7 6.64 -24.52 6.20
CA LYS A 7 7.22 -23.30 5.64
C LYS A 7 7.95 -23.69 4.36
N ARG A 8 7.59 -23.07 3.24
CA ARG A 8 8.20 -23.27 1.93
C ARG A 8 8.64 -21.93 1.40
N GLU A 9 9.82 -21.90 0.80
CA GLU A 9 10.39 -20.68 0.25
C GLU A 9 11.05 -20.98 -1.08
N ASP A 10 10.72 -20.17 -2.08
CA ASP A 10 11.36 -20.14 -3.38
C ASP A 10 11.73 -18.69 -3.75
N ALA A 11 12.20 -18.49 -4.99
CA ALA A 11 12.64 -17.18 -5.48
C ALA A 11 11.50 -16.14 -5.54
N GLU A 12 10.25 -16.59 -5.69
CA GLU A 12 9.09 -15.72 -5.92
C GLU A 12 8.14 -15.66 -4.74
N THR A 13 8.12 -16.69 -3.89
CA THR A 13 7.13 -16.80 -2.82
C THR A 13 7.74 -17.33 -1.51
N LEU A 14 7.13 -16.90 -0.41
CA LEU A 14 7.27 -17.51 0.89
C LEU A 14 5.88 -17.93 1.36
N THR A 15 5.69 -19.22 1.63
CA THR A 15 4.41 -19.78 2.04
C THR A 15 4.52 -20.46 3.39
N LEU A 16 3.59 -20.15 4.29
CA LEU A 16 3.41 -20.77 5.60
C LEU A 16 2.05 -21.47 5.61
N GLU A 17 1.97 -22.69 6.14
CA GLU A 17 0.72 -23.42 6.29
C GLU A 17 0.58 -24.07 7.68
N TRP A 18 -0.62 -23.98 8.25
CA TRP A 18 -1.07 -24.72 9.43
C TRP A 18 -2.29 -25.55 9.07
N ILE A 19 -2.10 -26.85 8.96
CA ILE A 19 -3.15 -27.82 8.67
C ILE A 19 -3.69 -28.35 9.99
N LEU A 20 -4.93 -27.98 10.31
CA LEU A 20 -5.73 -28.54 11.42
C LEU A 20 -6.73 -29.56 10.87
N HIS A 21 -7.42 -30.30 11.75
CA HIS A 21 -8.45 -31.26 11.35
C HIS A 21 -9.56 -30.67 10.47
N VAL A 22 -9.97 -29.42 10.71
CA VAL A 22 -11.11 -28.76 10.04
C VAL A 22 -10.70 -27.50 9.27
N LYS A 23 -9.52 -26.95 9.56
CA LYS A 23 -9.07 -25.66 9.02
C LYS A 23 -7.64 -25.76 8.52
N ASN A 24 -7.42 -25.36 7.28
CA ASN A 24 -6.10 -25.11 6.73
C ASN A 24 -5.88 -23.59 6.64
N TYR A 25 -4.95 -23.08 7.45
CA TYR A 25 -4.50 -21.68 7.34
C TYR A 25 -3.29 -21.61 6.44
N ARG A 26 -3.33 -20.73 5.45
CA ARG A 26 -2.21 -20.47 4.55
C ARG A 26 -1.91 -18.98 4.48
N LEU A 27 -0.64 -18.63 4.64
CA LEU A 27 -0.13 -17.29 4.38
C LEU A 27 0.86 -17.37 3.23
N THR A 28 0.66 -16.55 2.20
CA THR A 28 1.55 -16.46 1.04
C THR A 28 2.05 -15.03 0.91
N LEU A 29 3.37 -14.86 0.91
CA LEU A 29 4.07 -13.63 0.57
C LEU A 29 4.61 -13.74 -0.86
N ASN A 30 4.17 -12.85 -1.74
CA ASN A 30 4.70 -12.70 -3.09
C ASN A 30 5.91 -11.72 -3.08
N ARG A 31 7.09 -12.24 -3.39
CA ARG A 31 8.37 -11.51 -3.39
C ARG A 31 8.47 -10.49 -4.52
N ARG A 32 7.77 -10.69 -5.65
CA ARG A 32 7.73 -9.73 -6.77
C ARG A 32 6.93 -8.47 -6.41
N LEU A 33 5.86 -8.63 -5.63
CA LEU A 33 5.05 -7.50 -5.14
C LEU A 33 5.65 -6.85 -3.88
N CYS A 34 6.42 -7.60 -3.08
CA CYS A 34 7.02 -7.10 -1.87
C CYS A 34 8.11 -6.04 -2.16
N VAL A 35 8.00 -4.89 -1.51
CA VAL A 35 8.98 -3.80 -1.66
C VAL A 35 9.96 -3.71 -0.48
N GLY A 36 9.91 -4.65 0.47
CA GLY A 36 10.79 -4.64 1.65
C GLY A 36 10.51 -3.52 2.66
N CYS A 37 9.26 -3.04 2.74
CA CYS A 37 8.85 -2.00 3.68
C CYS A 37 8.57 -2.55 5.09
N GLU A 38 8.50 -1.67 6.11
CA GLU A 38 8.40 -2.05 7.52
C GLU A 38 6.97 -2.25 8.07
N ILE A 39 5.92 -1.92 7.30
CA ILE A 39 4.53 -1.88 7.80
C ILE A 39 4.10 -3.22 8.42
N CYS A 40 4.29 -4.33 7.71
CA CYS A 40 3.86 -5.65 8.19
C CYS A 40 4.63 -6.10 9.45
N SER A 41 5.93 -5.77 9.52
CA SER A 41 6.79 -6.04 10.67
C SER A 41 6.29 -5.27 11.91
N LEU A 42 6.10 -3.96 11.78
CA LEU A 42 5.63 -3.10 12.86
C LEU A 42 4.24 -3.49 13.36
N ALA A 43 3.33 -3.86 12.46
CA ALA A 43 1.94 -4.17 12.82
C ALA A 43 1.76 -5.58 13.40
N CYS A 44 2.72 -6.49 13.24
CA CYS A 44 2.54 -7.89 13.65
C CYS A 44 2.41 -7.99 15.19
N PRO A 45 1.26 -8.44 15.73
CA PRO A 45 1.07 -8.53 17.19
C PRO A 45 1.97 -9.58 17.84
N LYS A 46 2.49 -10.53 17.06
CA LYS A 46 3.35 -11.63 17.51
C LYS A 46 4.82 -11.47 17.12
N GLU A 47 5.18 -10.34 16.48
CA GLU A 47 6.56 -10.06 16.05
C GLU A 47 7.15 -11.23 15.25
N ALA A 48 6.30 -11.86 14.43
CA ALA A 48 6.64 -13.01 13.61
C ALA A 48 7.36 -12.61 12.32
N ILE A 49 7.30 -11.33 11.95
CA ILE A 49 7.79 -10.82 10.67
C ILE A 49 9.07 -10.04 10.92
N LYS A 50 10.13 -10.38 10.17
CA LYS A 50 11.43 -9.70 10.21
C LYS A 50 11.81 -9.18 8.83
N LEU A 51 12.54 -8.07 8.82
CA LEU A 51 13.15 -7.51 7.62
C LEU A 51 14.64 -7.81 7.63
N VAL A 52 15.13 -8.47 6.58
CA VAL A 52 16.52 -8.83 6.40
C VAL A 52 17.13 -7.93 5.32
N LYS A 53 18.02 -7.02 5.71
CA LYS A 53 18.78 -6.22 4.74
C LYS A 53 19.56 -7.17 3.83
N GLN A 54 19.54 -6.88 2.54
CA GLN A 54 20.26 -7.68 1.55
C GLN A 54 21.60 -7.01 1.23
N PRO A 55 22.64 -7.78 0.88
CA PRO A 55 23.87 -7.20 0.37
C PRO A 55 23.59 -6.40 -0.91
N LYS A 56 24.46 -5.44 -1.22
CA LYS A 56 24.39 -4.72 -2.49
C LYS A 56 24.61 -5.68 -3.67
N THR A 57 24.03 -5.35 -4.81
CA THR A 57 24.27 -6.07 -6.07
C THR A 57 25.74 -5.95 -6.49
N ALA A 58 26.18 -6.77 -7.46
CA ALA A 58 27.51 -6.67 -8.04
C ALA A 58 27.85 -5.26 -8.57
N ASN A 59 26.84 -4.51 -9.02
CA ASN A 59 26.97 -3.13 -9.49
C ASN A 59 26.87 -2.08 -8.38
N GLY A 60 26.93 -2.48 -7.11
CA GLY A 60 26.89 -1.58 -5.95
C GLY A 60 25.52 -1.00 -5.60
N LYS A 61 24.45 -1.37 -6.31
CA LYS A 61 23.08 -0.90 -6.02
C LYS A 61 22.49 -1.60 -4.80
N ALA A 62 21.81 -0.85 -3.95
CA ALA A 62 21.08 -1.41 -2.82
C ALA A 62 19.89 -2.28 -3.29
N GLN A 63 19.57 -3.29 -2.49
CA GLN A 63 18.46 -4.19 -2.76
C GLN A 63 17.38 -4.03 -1.70
N ARG A 64 16.12 -4.25 -2.09
CA ARG A 64 14.98 -4.26 -1.17
C ARG A 64 15.24 -5.27 -0.05
N ALA A 65 14.87 -4.91 1.17
CA ALA A 65 14.94 -5.83 2.29
C ALA A 65 14.02 -7.03 2.05
N LYS A 66 14.50 -8.22 2.41
CA LYS A 66 13.74 -9.46 2.31
C LYS A 66 12.88 -9.62 3.56
N VAL A 67 11.58 -9.81 3.36
CA VAL A 67 10.68 -10.17 4.47
C VAL A 67 10.82 -11.67 4.73
N ASP A 68 11.04 -12.02 6.00
CA ASP A 68 10.96 -13.37 6.52
C ASP A 68 9.86 -13.46 7.59
N ILE A 69 9.19 -14.61 7.66
CA ILE A 69 8.10 -14.86 8.60
C ILE A 69 8.39 -16.14 9.38
N THR A 70 8.46 -16.03 10.70
CA THR A 70 8.65 -17.13 11.65
C THR A 70 7.33 -17.87 11.87
N LEU A 71 7.27 -19.13 11.44
CA LEU A 71 6.04 -19.94 11.44
C LEU A 71 5.51 -20.18 12.85
N GLU A 72 6.40 -20.34 13.82
CA GLU A 72 6.10 -20.67 15.22
C GLU A 72 5.44 -19.50 15.95
N LYS A 73 5.73 -18.27 15.51
CA LYS A 73 5.14 -17.04 16.06
C LYS A 73 3.88 -16.60 15.32
N CYS A 74 3.78 -16.93 14.03
CA CYS A 74 2.67 -16.50 13.19
C CYS A 74 1.37 -17.17 13.63
N ASN A 75 0.32 -16.39 13.87
CA ASN A 75 -1.01 -16.90 14.22
C ASN A 75 -2.05 -16.75 13.09
N PHE A 76 -1.60 -16.44 11.87
CA PHE A 76 -2.45 -16.28 10.68
C PHE A 76 -3.62 -15.30 10.86
N CYS A 77 -3.43 -14.24 11.65
CA CYS A 77 -4.48 -13.25 11.93
C CYS A 77 -4.87 -12.36 10.74
N GLY A 78 -4.06 -12.27 9.68
CA GLY A 78 -4.36 -11.47 8.50
C GLY A 78 -4.04 -9.97 8.61
N ILE A 79 -3.52 -9.48 9.73
CA ILE A 79 -3.18 -8.04 9.90
C ILE A 79 -2.17 -7.56 8.84
N CYS A 80 -1.17 -8.39 8.52
CA CYS A 80 -0.16 -8.07 7.51
C CYS A 80 -0.69 -8.09 6.07
N ASP A 81 -1.74 -8.87 5.79
CA ASP A 81 -2.46 -8.88 4.51
C ASP A 81 -3.22 -7.56 4.33
N ILE A 82 -4.03 -7.20 5.33
CA ILE A 82 -4.84 -5.96 5.35
C ILE A 82 -3.98 -4.71 5.16
N LEU A 83 -2.87 -4.62 5.90
CA LEU A 83 -2.05 -3.41 5.93
C LEU A 83 -1.05 -3.32 4.79
N CYS A 84 -0.83 -4.38 4.01
CA CYS A 84 0.14 -4.35 2.94
C CYS A 84 -0.32 -3.37 1.84
N PRO A 85 0.35 -2.22 1.64
CA PRO A 85 -0.10 -1.26 0.64
C PRO A 85 0.04 -1.79 -0.79
N TYR A 86 0.91 -2.78 -1.00
CA TYR A 86 1.23 -3.38 -2.30
C TYR A 86 0.54 -4.73 -2.55
N GLY A 87 -0.31 -5.22 -1.62
CA GLY A 87 -1.01 -6.49 -1.77
C GLY A 87 -0.08 -7.72 -1.86
N ALA A 88 1.10 -7.65 -1.26
CA ALA A 88 2.13 -8.69 -1.37
C ALA A 88 1.90 -9.89 -0.44
N ILE A 89 1.07 -9.76 0.61
CA ILE A 89 0.77 -10.84 1.55
C ILE A 89 -0.71 -11.17 1.45
N LYS A 90 -1.04 -12.47 1.35
CA LYS A 90 -2.41 -12.97 1.40
C LYS A 90 -2.53 -14.07 2.44
N VAL A 91 -3.59 -14.02 3.24
CA VAL A 91 -3.94 -15.06 4.23
C VAL A 91 -5.27 -15.68 3.84
N THR A 92 -5.31 -17.01 3.75
CA THR A 92 -6.52 -17.77 3.42
C THR A 92 -6.80 -18.83 4.47
N VAL A 93 -8.07 -19.19 4.60
CA VAL A 93 -8.55 -20.29 5.44
C VAL A 93 -9.35 -21.22 4.54
N ASN A 94 -8.96 -22.49 4.43
CA ASN A 94 -9.57 -23.46 3.53
C ASN A 94 -9.58 -23.02 2.05
N GLY A 95 -8.58 -22.24 1.63
CA GLY A 95 -8.47 -21.70 0.28
C GLY A 95 -9.24 -20.40 0.03
N GLU A 96 -10.08 -19.98 0.97
CA GLU A 96 -10.87 -18.74 0.85
C GLU A 96 -10.17 -17.57 1.54
N HIS A 97 -10.23 -16.38 0.93
CA HIS A 97 -9.69 -15.14 1.49
C HIS A 97 -10.64 -14.56 2.54
N VAL A 98 -10.70 -15.22 3.70
CA VAL A 98 -11.59 -14.85 4.80
C VAL A 98 -10.78 -14.46 6.03
N LEU A 99 -10.75 -13.16 6.34
CA LEU A 99 -10.02 -12.62 7.47
C LEU A 99 -10.97 -12.39 8.65
N LYS A 100 -10.97 -13.34 9.61
CA LYS A 100 -11.81 -13.27 10.81
C LYS A 100 -11.69 -11.98 11.61
N VAL A 101 -10.52 -11.32 11.56
CA VAL A 101 -10.32 -10.04 12.26
C VAL A 101 -11.12 -8.90 11.63
N VAL A 102 -11.43 -8.98 10.33
CA VAL A 102 -12.30 -8.04 9.63
C VAL A 102 -13.77 -8.41 9.87
N GLU A 103 -14.12 -9.69 9.73
CA GLU A 103 -15.50 -10.17 10.00
C GLU A 103 -15.98 -9.84 11.41
N LYS A 104 -15.09 -9.94 12.40
CA LYS A 104 -15.39 -9.61 13.80
C LYS A 104 -15.18 -8.13 14.15
N GLU A 105 -15.03 -7.27 13.15
CA GLU A 105 -14.79 -5.82 13.30
C GLU A 105 -13.66 -5.50 14.30
N SER A 106 -12.70 -6.40 14.40
CA SER A 106 -11.59 -6.35 15.35
C SER A 106 -10.37 -5.66 14.75
N PHE A 107 -10.35 -5.49 13.42
CA PHE A 107 -9.31 -4.81 12.66
C PHE A 107 -9.95 -4.14 11.43
N PRO A 108 -9.54 -2.93 11.05
CA PRO A 108 -10.18 -2.22 9.95
C PRO A 108 -9.66 -2.71 8.61
N THR A 109 -10.26 -2.26 7.51
CA THR A 109 -9.69 -2.33 6.16
C THR A 109 -9.11 -0.98 5.77
N ILE A 110 -8.05 -0.98 4.96
CA ILE A 110 -7.42 0.26 4.49
C ILE A 110 -8.26 0.86 3.37
N ILE A 111 -8.59 2.15 3.52
CA ILE A 111 -9.33 2.90 2.51
C ILE A 111 -8.37 3.33 1.42
N ARG A 112 -8.65 2.89 0.20
CA ARG A 112 -7.95 3.28 -1.03
C ARG A 112 -8.90 4.11 -1.88
N ASP A 113 -8.84 5.41 -1.65
CA ASP A 113 -9.71 6.39 -2.27
C ASP A 113 -9.11 6.84 -3.61
N ILE A 114 -9.69 6.29 -4.67
CA ILE A 114 -9.32 6.53 -6.07
C ILE A 114 -10.61 6.79 -6.84
N GLU A 115 -10.76 8.01 -7.33
CA GLU A 115 -11.88 8.44 -8.17
C GLU A 115 -11.37 8.64 -9.59
N VAL A 116 -12.10 8.11 -10.57
CA VAL A 116 -11.78 8.26 -11.99
C VAL A 116 -13.01 8.75 -12.75
N ASP A 117 -12.87 9.89 -13.39
CA ASP A 117 -13.88 10.49 -14.26
C ASP A 117 -13.46 10.31 -15.72
N THR A 118 -13.95 9.22 -16.32
CA THR A 118 -13.60 8.88 -17.71
C THR A 118 -14.26 9.81 -18.74
N ALA A 119 -15.27 10.59 -18.34
CA ALA A 119 -15.92 11.56 -19.23
C ALA A 119 -14.99 12.73 -19.60
N LYS A 120 -14.00 13.02 -18.74
CA LYS A 120 -12.97 14.03 -18.97
C LYS A 120 -11.71 13.47 -19.65
N CYS A 121 -11.66 12.17 -19.93
CA CYS A 121 -10.48 11.54 -20.49
C CYS A 121 -10.41 11.77 -22.01
N PRO A 122 -9.30 12.31 -22.55
CA PRO A 122 -9.13 12.41 -23.99
C PRO A 122 -9.13 11.02 -24.63
N LEU A 123 -9.75 10.89 -25.81
CA LEU A 123 -9.99 9.60 -26.46
C LEU A 123 -8.72 8.76 -26.67
N ARG A 124 -7.53 9.34 -26.82
CA ARG A 124 -6.27 8.61 -27.01
C ARG A 124 -5.31 8.72 -25.82
N CYS A 125 -5.80 9.13 -24.66
CA CYS A 125 -4.98 9.33 -23.48
C CYS A 125 -4.68 7.98 -22.79
N VAL A 126 -3.39 7.70 -22.57
CA VAL A 126 -2.90 6.55 -21.80
C VAL A 126 -1.93 6.98 -20.69
N GLU A 127 -2.00 8.25 -20.29
CA GLU A 127 -1.02 8.86 -19.39
C GLU A 127 -1.04 8.24 -17.98
N CYS A 128 -2.22 7.90 -17.43
CA CYS A 128 -2.28 7.19 -16.14
C CYS A 128 -1.65 5.80 -16.19
N GLU A 129 -1.85 5.06 -17.27
CA GLU A 129 -1.28 3.72 -17.46
C GLU A 129 0.25 3.80 -17.54
N LYS A 130 0.79 4.72 -18.36
CA LYS A 130 2.23 4.97 -18.47
C LYS A 130 2.85 5.49 -17.17
N ALA A 131 2.13 6.33 -16.45
CA ALA A 131 2.63 6.97 -15.23
C ALA A 131 2.64 6.03 -14.01
N CYS A 132 1.88 4.93 -14.02
CA CYS A 132 1.77 4.06 -12.87
C CYS A 132 3.08 3.27 -12.63
N PRO A 133 3.84 3.54 -11.56
CA PRO A 133 5.14 2.88 -11.35
C PRO A 133 5.03 1.39 -11.05
N LEU A 134 3.81 0.90 -10.79
CA LEU A 134 3.52 -0.48 -10.45
C LEU A 134 2.67 -1.19 -11.51
N ASN A 135 2.40 -0.54 -12.66
CA ASN A 135 1.57 -1.08 -13.75
C ASN A 135 0.19 -1.59 -13.30
N LEU A 136 -0.48 -0.82 -12.42
CA LEU A 136 -1.78 -1.17 -11.82
C LEU A 136 -2.97 -0.49 -12.50
N ILE A 137 -2.74 0.26 -13.58
CA ILE A 137 -3.78 0.99 -14.30
C ILE A 137 -3.82 0.45 -15.72
N LYS A 138 -5.02 0.11 -16.21
CA LYS A 138 -5.27 -0.28 -17.59
C LYS A 138 -6.31 0.63 -18.22
N VAL A 139 -5.95 1.28 -19.30
CA VAL A 139 -6.84 2.05 -20.17
C VAL A 139 -7.31 1.15 -21.32
N SER A 140 -8.59 1.24 -21.63
CA SER A 140 -9.24 0.52 -22.72
C SER A 140 -10.38 1.37 -23.28
N TRP A 141 -10.87 1.02 -24.46
CA TRP A 141 -11.97 1.72 -25.11
C TRP A 141 -13.16 0.79 -25.25
N GLN A 142 -14.36 1.33 -25.11
CA GLN A 142 -15.59 0.57 -25.25
C GLN A 142 -16.51 1.25 -26.24
N THR A 143 -17.06 0.48 -27.16
CA THR A 143 -18.14 0.91 -28.05
C THR A 143 -19.45 0.99 -27.26
N PRO A 144 -20.48 1.67 -27.79
CA PRO A 144 -21.80 1.75 -27.15
C PRO A 144 -22.46 0.39 -26.89
N ASP A 145 -22.17 -0.62 -27.71
CA ASP A 145 -22.62 -2.01 -27.56
C ASP A 145 -21.75 -2.83 -26.58
N GLY A 146 -20.78 -2.20 -25.90
CA GLY A 146 -20.02 -2.78 -24.80
C GLY A 146 -18.78 -3.58 -25.21
N ARG A 147 -18.47 -3.68 -26.51
CA ARG A 147 -17.26 -4.36 -27.00
C ARG A 147 -16.02 -3.57 -26.60
N VAL A 148 -15.03 -4.27 -26.03
CA VAL A 148 -13.75 -3.68 -25.62
C VAL A 148 -12.82 -3.67 -26.82
N ILE A 149 -12.30 -2.48 -27.14
CA ILE A 149 -11.31 -2.26 -28.19
C ILE A 149 -9.97 -1.91 -27.55
N THR A 150 -8.91 -2.54 -28.05
CA THR A 150 -7.54 -2.34 -27.59
C THR A 150 -6.71 -1.46 -28.53
N ASP A 151 -7.13 -1.33 -29.79
CA ASP A 151 -6.46 -0.48 -30.78
C ASP A 151 -7.48 0.47 -31.44
N VAL A 152 -7.32 1.77 -31.15
CA VAL A 152 -8.16 2.85 -31.70
C VAL A 152 -7.61 3.32 -33.07
N GLY A 153 -6.35 3.02 -33.38
CA GLY A 153 -5.65 3.51 -34.57
C GLY A 153 -6.22 2.97 -35.88
N GLY A 154 -6.72 1.73 -35.89
CA GLY A 154 -7.30 1.09 -37.07
C GLY A 154 -8.77 1.41 -37.36
N LEU A 155 -9.48 2.11 -36.46
CA LEU A 155 -10.93 2.29 -36.59
C LEU A 155 -11.31 3.45 -37.53
N PRO A 156 -12.44 3.34 -38.26
CA PRO A 156 -13.06 4.45 -38.97
C PRO A 156 -13.36 5.63 -38.04
N GLU A 157 -13.33 6.86 -38.57
CA GLU A 157 -13.54 8.09 -37.79
C GLU A 157 -14.88 8.10 -37.04
N LYS A 158 -15.96 7.67 -37.69
CA LYS A 158 -17.30 7.54 -37.09
C LYS A 158 -17.36 6.61 -35.88
N GLU A 159 -16.55 5.54 -35.90
CA GLU A 159 -16.49 4.60 -34.79
C GLU A 159 -15.68 5.19 -33.63
N ARG A 160 -14.70 6.06 -33.90
CA ARG A 160 -13.89 6.72 -32.87
C ARG A 160 -14.70 7.73 -32.05
N GLU A 161 -15.63 8.45 -32.67
CA GLU A 161 -16.46 9.46 -32.01
C GLU A 161 -17.40 8.88 -30.94
N VAL A 162 -17.78 7.61 -31.08
CA VAL A 162 -18.72 6.94 -30.16
C VAL A 162 -18.03 6.12 -29.08
N LEU A 163 -16.70 6.06 -29.07
CA LEU A 163 -15.94 5.29 -28.07
C LEU A 163 -15.95 5.99 -26.72
N LYS A 164 -16.18 5.20 -25.67
CA LYS A 164 -15.99 5.60 -24.28
C LYS A 164 -14.66 5.09 -23.77
N VAL A 165 -13.93 5.94 -23.07
CA VAL A 165 -12.71 5.53 -22.38
C VAL A 165 -13.08 4.79 -21.09
N ASN A 166 -12.40 3.69 -20.81
CA ASN A 166 -12.53 2.93 -19.57
C ASN A 166 -11.14 2.81 -18.91
N VAL A 167 -11.07 3.16 -17.63
CA VAL A 167 -9.85 3.11 -16.83
C VAL A 167 -10.07 2.17 -15.66
N LYS A 168 -9.38 1.02 -15.67
CA LYS A 168 -9.40 0.05 -14.58
C LYS A 168 -8.16 0.20 -13.72
N VAL A 169 -8.35 0.34 -12.41
CA VAL A 169 -7.27 0.42 -11.43
C VAL A 169 -7.34 -0.79 -10.51
N ASP A 170 -6.24 -1.53 -10.36
CA ASP A 170 -6.11 -2.57 -9.33
C ASP A 170 -6.01 -1.89 -7.95
N ARG A 171 -7.16 -1.71 -7.32
CA ARG A 171 -7.27 -1.08 -6.01
C ARG A 171 -6.63 -1.94 -4.93
N GLU A 172 -6.58 -3.27 -5.02
CA GLU A 172 -6.02 -4.08 -3.93
C GLU A 172 -4.51 -3.91 -3.78
N ARG A 173 -3.82 -3.59 -4.88
CA ARG A 173 -2.35 -3.44 -4.89
C ARG A 173 -1.90 -1.99 -4.97
N CYS A 174 -2.81 -1.04 -5.21
CA CYS A 174 -2.46 0.37 -5.32
C CYS A 174 -2.08 0.96 -3.96
N PRO A 175 -0.86 1.53 -3.80
CA PRO A 175 -0.45 2.19 -2.57
C PRO A 175 -0.95 3.64 -2.47
N CYS A 176 -1.73 4.12 -3.46
CA CYS A 176 -2.21 5.50 -3.56
C CYS A 176 -1.09 6.55 -3.59
N CYS A 177 -0.08 6.35 -4.45
CA CYS A 177 1.08 7.24 -4.58
C CYS A 177 0.82 8.56 -5.32
N ARG A 178 -0.36 8.75 -5.91
CA ARG A 178 -0.76 9.98 -6.63
C ARG A 178 0.05 10.32 -7.89
N VAL A 179 1.04 9.53 -8.30
CA VAL A 179 1.81 9.80 -9.53
C VAL A 179 0.88 9.92 -10.76
N CYS A 180 -0.10 9.01 -10.87
CA CYS A 180 -1.08 9.04 -11.96
C CYS A 180 -2.02 10.25 -11.89
N GLU A 181 -2.37 10.77 -10.71
CA GLU A 181 -3.17 11.99 -10.55
C GLU A 181 -2.45 13.21 -11.14
N PHE A 182 -1.15 13.34 -10.89
CA PHE A 182 -0.34 14.48 -11.39
C PHE A 182 0.02 14.37 -12.88
N LYS A 183 -0.07 13.17 -13.46
CA LYS A 183 0.22 12.95 -14.88
C LYS A 183 -1.05 12.91 -15.74
N CYS A 184 -2.21 12.73 -15.12
CA CYS A 184 -3.49 12.84 -15.82
C CYS A 184 -3.86 14.29 -16.12
N PRO A 185 -4.69 14.52 -17.15
CA PRO A 185 -5.42 15.76 -17.29
C PRO A 185 -6.20 16.09 -16.02
N GLU A 186 -6.35 17.39 -15.74
CA GLU A 186 -7.01 17.87 -14.54
C GLU A 186 -8.45 17.31 -14.41
N GLY A 187 -8.80 16.88 -13.21
CA GLY A 187 -10.14 16.38 -12.90
C GLY A 187 -10.46 14.97 -13.41
N VAL A 188 -9.57 14.31 -14.15
CA VAL A 188 -9.77 12.91 -14.60
C VAL A 188 -9.55 11.92 -13.47
N LEU A 189 -8.50 12.11 -12.65
CA LEU A 189 -8.11 11.13 -11.65
C LEU A 189 -7.76 11.82 -10.34
N ARG A 190 -8.40 11.41 -9.26
CA ARG A 190 -8.15 11.92 -7.90
C ARG A 190 -7.77 10.76 -7.00
N VAL A 191 -6.63 10.89 -6.31
CA VAL A 191 -6.13 9.85 -5.41
C VAL A 191 -5.87 10.43 -4.03
N ARG A 192 -6.53 9.90 -3.00
CA ARG A 192 -6.17 10.20 -1.60
C ARG A 192 -5.31 9.08 -1.05
N LYS A 193 -4.26 9.46 -0.33
CA LYS A 193 -3.29 8.51 0.20
C LYS A 193 -3.93 7.63 1.26
N ALA A 194 -3.56 6.36 1.29
CA ALA A 194 -3.91 5.46 2.40
C ALA A 194 -3.11 5.79 3.66
N PHE A 195 -1.88 6.26 3.50
CA PHE A 195 -0.97 6.61 4.60
C PHE A 195 -0.52 8.06 4.43
N TYR A 196 -0.60 8.82 5.52
CA TYR A 196 -0.08 10.18 5.62
C TYR A 196 1.03 10.21 6.67
N GLY A 197 1.93 11.15 6.51
CA GLY A 197 3.10 11.27 7.35
C GLY A 197 4.01 12.39 6.90
N PHE A 198 5.23 12.33 7.40
CA PHE A 198 6.33 13.09 6.85
C PHE A 198 7.55 12.19 6.68
N ILE A 199 8.41 12.58 5.75
CA ILE A 199 9.72 11.98 5.54
C ILE A 199 10.74 13.10 5.34
N ARG A 200 11.91 12.96 5.97
CA ARG A 200 13.03 13.89 5.81
C ARG A 200 14.31 13.10 5.63
N ILE A 201 15.05 13.43 4.59
CA ILE A 201 16.42 12.98 4.39
C ILE A 201 17.31 14.14 4.85
N TYR A 202 18.36 13.82 5.60
CA TYR A 202 19.38 14.74 6.10
C TYR A 202 20.65 14.53 5.26
N PRO A 203 20.85 15.30 4.16
CA PRO A 203 21.94 15.06 3.21
C PRO A 203 23.33 15.12 3.84
N GLU A 204 23.49 15.93 4.88
CA GLU A 204 24.70 16.12 5.67
C GLU A 204 25.11 14.85 6.44
N LYS A 205 24.14 13.97 6.75
CA LYS A 205 24.37 12.69 7.41
C LYS A 205 24.51 11.52 6.43
N CYS A 206 24.26 11.76 5.14
CA CYS A 206 24.36 10.72 4.12
C CYS A 206 25.82 10.51 3.71
N PRO A 207 26.29 9.25 3.59
CA PRO A 207 27.58 8.97 2.98
C PRO A 207 27.68 9.58 1.58
N GLU A 208 28.89 9.90 1.15
CA GLU A 208 29.15 10.47 -0.16
C GLU A 208 28.65 9.53 -1.28
N GLY A 209 27.95 10.09 -2.27
CA GLY A 209 27.39 9.33 -3.40
C GLY A 209 26.32 8.28 -3.05
N CYS A 210 25.85 8.21 -1.80
CA CYS A 210 24.89 7.19 -1.37
C CYS A 210 23.52 7.36 -2.06
N ARG A 211 23.02 6.29 -2.69
CA ARG A 211 21.71 6.22 -3.37
C ARG A 211 20.83 5.08 -2.88
N ASP A 212 21.17 4.45 -1.75
CA ASP A 212 20.52 3.21 -1.28
C ASP A 212 19.00 3.35 -1.12
N CYS A 213 18.53 4.49 -0.59
CA CYS A 213 17.10 4.76 -0.45
C CYS A 213 16.39 4.94 -1.80
N LEU A 214 17.07 5.56 -2.77
CA LEU A 214 16.58 5.79 -4.12
C LEU A 214 16.48 4.46 -4.89
N ASP A 215 17.50 3.61 -4.79
CA ASP A 215 17.58 2.31 -5.47
C ASP A 215 16.39 1.39 -5.13
N VAL A 216 15.86 1.47 -3.90
CA VAL A 216 14.79 0.58 -3.44
C VAL A 216 13.39 1.19 -3.49
N CYS A 217 13.28 2.50 -3.74
CA CYS A 217 11.98 3.18 -3.77
C CYS A 217 11.13 2.64 -4.92
N PRO A 218 9.93 2.09 -4.66
CA PRO A 218 9.10 1.52 -5.71
C PRO A 218 8.26 2.58 -6.45
N LEU A 219 8.38 3.86 -6.08
CA LEU A 219 7.53 4.93 -6.57
C LEU A 219 8.37 5.95 -7.33
N THR A 220 8.20 5.98 -8.65
CA THR A 220 8.86 6.93 -9.53
C THR A 220 8.59 8.36 -9.07
N GLY A 221 9.65 9.14 -8.93
CA GLY A 221 9.60 10.55 -8.55
C GLY A 221 9.40 10.81 -7.05
N ALA A 222 9.11 9.79 -6.21
CA ALA A 222 8.99 10.01 -4.77
C ALA A 222 10.35 10.33 -4.11
N LEU A 223 11.43 9.76 -4.65
CA LEU A 223 12.81 10.17 -4.35
C LEU A 223 13.49 10.53 -5.66
N TYR A 224 14.40 11.49 -5.62
CA TYR A 224 15.20 11.90 -6.78
C TYR A 224 16.62 12.27 -6.35
N PHE A 225 17.57 12.08 -7.26
CA PHE A 225 18.96 12.50 -7.06
C PHE A 225 19.13 13.89 -7.63
N SER A 226 19.74 14.79 -6.86
CA SER A 226 20.11 16.13 -7.30
C SER A 226 21.59 16.12 -7.69
N GLU A 227 21.89 16.48 -8.94
CA GLU A 227 23.28 16.58 -9.40
C GLU A 227 23.99 17.81 -8.81
N ALA A 228 23.25 18.83 -8.39
CA ALA A 228 23.81 20.07 -7.85
C ALA A 228 24.53 19.87 -6.51
N ASP A 229 24.01 18.99 -5.65
CA ASP A 229 24.58 18.69 -4.33
C ASP A 229 25.03 17.23 -4.19
N GLY A 230 24.77 16.38 -5.19
CA GLY A 230 25.13 14.97 -5.19
C GLY A 230 24.33 14.14 -4.18
N LYS A 231 23.11 14.57 -3.82
CA LYS A 231 22.32 13.97 -2.73
C LYS A 231 20.92 13.57 -3.17
N VAL A 232 20.30 12.69 -2.39
CA VAL A 232 18.91 12.23 -2.61
C VAL A 232 17.95 13.12 -1.83
N HIS A 233 16.90 13.57 -2.53
CA HIS A 233 15.82 14.39 -2.00
C HIS A 233 14.49 13.66 -2.12
N VAL A 234 13.50 14.15 -1.38
CA VAL A 234 12.18 13.56 -1.30
C VAL A 234 11.11 14.47 -1.85
N ASN A 235 10.25 13.90 -2.70
CA ASN A 235 9.00 14.51 -3.10
C ASN A 235 7.86 13.88 -2.30
N GLU A 236 7.42 14.59 -1.26
CA GLU A 236 6.34 14.11 -0.39
C GLU A 236 5.00 14.00 -1.12
N ALA A 237 4.79 14.63 -2.28
CA ALA A 237 3.56 14.46 -3.04
C ALA A 237 3.34 12.99 -3.42
N PHE A 238 4.43 12.27 -3.77
CA PHE A 238 4.36 10.88 -4.23
C PHE A 238 4.70 9.83 -3.18
N CYS A 239 5.38 10.22 -2.09
CA CYS A 239 5.71 9.30 -1.01
C CYS A 239 4.46 8.73 -0.33
N VAL A 240 4.41 7.41 -0.12
CA VAL A 240 3.34 6.71 0.61
C VAL A 240 3.76 6.31 2.03
N TYR A 241 4.91 6.79 2.49
CA TYR A 241 5.42 6.55 3.84
C TYR A 241 5.52 5.06 4.20
N CYS A 242 5.85 4.18 3.23
CA CYS A 242 5.94 2.74 3.50
C CYS A 242 7.20 2.36 4.29
N GLY A 243 8.26 3.17 4.20
CA GLY A 243 9.50 2.98 4.97
C GLY A 243 10.53 2.05 4.33
N ALA A 244 10.34 1.59 3.07
CA ALA A 244 11.35 0.77 2.38
C ALA A 244 12.73 1.45 2.35
N CYS A 245 12.77 2.75 2.08
CA CYS A 245 13.98 3.57 2.11
C CYS A 245 14.65 3.62 3.50
N LYS A 246 13.85 3.69 4.57
CA LYS A 246 14.34 3.71 5.96
C LYS A 246 15.02 2.39 6.31
N VAL A 247 14.43 1.27 5.88
CA VAL A 247 14.95 -0.07 6.17
C VAL A 247 16.35 -0.27 5.58
N VAL A 248 16.61 0.21 4.37
CA VAL A 248 17.91 0.00 3.71
C VAL A 248 18.92 1.08 4.02
N CYS A 249 18.51 2.21 4.61
CA CYS A 249 19.42 3.31 4.93
C CYS A 249 20.59 2.79 5.80
N PRO A 250 21.85 3.08 5.41
CA PRO A 250 23.03 2.66 6.18
C PRO A 250 23.23 3.50 7.44
N VAL A 251 22.66 4.72 7.49
CA VAL A 251 22.80 5.66 8.60
C VAL A 251 21.43 5.95 9.19
N ASN A 252 21.14 5.43 10.38
CA ASN A 252 19.82 5.53 11.01
C ASN A 252 19.32 6.97 11.18
N GLU A 253 20.23 7.92 11.41
CA GLU A 253 19.89 9.33 11.61
C GLU A 253 19.73 10.14 10.33
N ALA A 254 20.13 9.58 9.18
CA ALA A 254 20.08 10.29 7.90
C ALA A 254 18.67 10.32 7.29
N LEU A 255 17.75 9.49 7.77
CA LEU A 255 16.39 9.39 7.25
C LEU A 255 15.37 9.25 8.38
N ALA A 256 14.56 10.29 8.57
CA ALA A 256 13.41 10.28 9.46
C ALA A 256 12.13 10.01 8.66
N LEU A 257 11.33 9.05 9.11
CA LEU A 257 10.00 8.78 8.56
C LEU A 257 9.03 8.54 9.71
N ARG A 258 7.90 9.25 9.69
CA ARG A 258 6.81 9.08 10.66
C ARG A 258 5.47 9.13 9.95
N ARG A 259 4.61 8.17 10.28
CA ARG A 259 3.21 8.16 9.83
C ARG A 259 2.36 8.94 10.84
N THR A 260 1.47 9.78 10.34
CA THR A 260 0.57 10.61 11.14
C THR A 260 -0.88 10.16 11.06
N LYS A 261 -1.30 9.61 9.91
CA LYS A 261 -2.67 9.10 9.72
C LYS A 261 -2.67 7.90 8.78
N ILE A 262 -3.56 6.95 9.07
CA ILE A 262 -3.86 5.83 8.20
C ILE A 262 -5.35 5.91 7.87
N MET A 263 -5.71 5.93 6.60
CA MET A 263 -7.10 5.94 6.17
C MET A 263 -7.64 4.52 6.26
N HIS A 264 -8.66 4.32 7.10
CA HIS A 264 -9.19 3.00 7.39
C HIS A 264 -10.68 3.05 7.67
N THR A 265 -11.38 1.93 7.47
CA THR A 265 -12.78 1.80 7.85
C THR A 265 -12.91 1.88 9.37
N HIS A 266 -14.09 2.28 9.83
CA HIS A 266 -14.32 2.46 11.26
C HIS A 266 -14.19 1.12 12.00
N VAL A 267 -13.47 1.12 13.13
CA VAL A 267 -13.19 -0.08 13.94
C VAL A 267 -13.18 0.24 15.44
N ARG A 268 -13.69 -0.68 16.26
CA ARG A 268 -13.82 -0.51 17.71
C ARG A 268 -13.05 -1.59 18.47
N SER A 269 -11.74 -1.65 18.25
CA SER A 269 -10.89 -2.69 18.83
C SER A 269 -9.57 -2.18 19.38
N GLY A 270 -9.16 -2.71 20.53
CA GLY A 270 -7.83 -2.46 21.10
C GLY A 270 -6.70 -3.06 20.27
N ALA A 271 -6.98 -4.10 19.46
CA ALA A 271 -5.98 -4.67 18.55
C ALA A 271 -5.57 -3.65 17.47
N TRP A 272 -6.53 -2.89 16.93
CA TRP A 272 -6.23 -1.79 16.02
C TRP A 272 -5.42 -0.70 16.69
N ASN A 273 -5.82 -0.25 17.90
CA ASN A 273 -5.10 0.81 18.61
C ASN A 273 -3.62 0.46 18.81
N LYS A 274 -3.30 -0.77 19.21
CA LYS A 274 -1.91 -1.25 19.38
C LYS A 274 -1.16 -1.30 18.05
N ALA A 275 -1.79 -1.74 16.96
CA ALA A 275 -1.17 -1.74 15.64
C ALA A 275 -0.92 -0.30 15.16
N LEU A 276 -1.89 0.60 15.33
CA LEU A 276 -1.79 2.00 14.98
C LEU A 276 -0.66 2.69 15.76
N GLU A 277 -0.53 2.42 17.06
CA GLU A 277 0.56 2.93 17.90
C GLU A 277 1.93 2.59 17.33
N ARG A 278 2.14 1.32 16.97
CA ARG A 278 3.40 0.82 16.39
C ARG A 278 3.67 1.36 15.00
N LEU A 279 2.63 1.62 14.21
CA LEU A 279 2.75 2.16 12.85
C LEU A 279 2.96 3.68 12.82
N THR A 280 2.45 4.40 13.83
CA THR A 280 2.43 5.85 13.91
C THR A 280 3.15 6.33 15.18
N SER A 281 2.43 6.63 16.26
CA SER A 281 2.95 6.93 17.60
C SER A 281 1.80 6.99 18.62
N PRO A 282 2.08 6.96 19.94
CA PRO A 282 1.05 7.13 20.99
C PRO A 282 0.23 8.43 20.86
N LEU A 283 0.88 9.51 20.40
CA LEU A 283 0.22 10.80 20.17
C LEU A 283 -0.87 10.70 19.08
N GLU A 284 -0.58 10.01 17.98
CA GLU A 284 -1.54 9.88 16.87
C GLU A 284 -2.69 8.95 17.24
N VAL A 285 -2.43 7.89 18.02
CA VAL A 285 -3.50 7.06 18.60
C VAL A 285 -4.40 7.90 19.51
N THR A 286 -3.83 8.80 20.31
CA THR A 286 -4.63 9.69 21.17
C THR A 286 -5.54 10.61 20.33
N LYS A 287 -5.04 11.16 19.22
CA LYS A 287 -5.86 11.96 18.30
C LYS A 287 -6.98 11.14 17.67
N GLU A 288 -6.68 9.92 17.23
CA GLU A 288 -7.67 8.98 16.67
C GLU A 288 -8.76 8.65 17.70
N LEU A 289 -8.38 8.34 18.94
CA LEU A 289 -9.32 8.06 20.02
C LEU A 289 -10.22 9.26 20.35
N LYS A 290 -9.66 10.48 20.35
CA LYS A 290 -10.42 11.72 20.54
C LYS A 290 -11.41 11.94 19.39
N ALA A 291 -10.96 11.83 18.14
CA ALA A 291 -11.83 11.97 16.97
C ALA A 291 -12.99 10.98 17.00
N ARG A 292 -12.72 9.72 17.37
CA ARG A 292 -13.74 8.68 17.56
C ARG A 292 -14.71 9.01 18.70
N GLY A 293 -14.20 9.58 19.80
CA GLY A 293 -15.03 10.06 20.91
C GLY A 293 -16.01 11.14 20.47
N SER A 294 -15.52 12.14 19.72
CA SER A 294 -16.35 13.21 19.16
C SER A 294 -17.40 12.68 18.19
N PHE A 295 -17.04 11.72 17.32
CA PHE A 295 -18.00 11.11 16.39
C PHE A 295 -19.14 10.38 17.13
N LYS A 296 -18.82 9.65 18.20
CA LYS A 296 -19.85 9.00 19.04
C LYS A 296 -20.76 10.02 19.73
N ALA A 297 -20.21 11.13 20.21
CA ALA A 297 -21.01 12.20 20.79
C ALA A 297 -21.98 12.78 19.75
N LEU A 298 -21.51 13.03 18.52
CA LEU A 298 -22.34 13.48 17.40
C LEU A 298 -23.43 12.46 17.05
N GLU A 299 -23.12 11.16 16.92
CA GLU A 299 -24.12 10.11 16.68
C GLU A 299 -25.18 10.03 17.78
N SER A 300 -24.78 10.24 19.05
CA SER A 300 -25.68 10.24 20.19
C SER A 300 -26.65 11.43 20.15
N VAL A 301 -26.12 12.62 19.84
CA VAL A 301 -26.92 13.83 19.62
C VAL A 301 -27.87 13.64 18.44
N GLY A 302 -27.38 13.16 17.29
CA GLY A 302 -28.20 12.90 16.11
C GLY A 302 -29.37 11.95 16.39
N ARG A 303 -29.11 10.86 17.13
CA ARG A 303 -30.17 9.93 17.57
C ARG A 303 -31.21 10.57 18.50
N ARG A 304 -30.80 11.48 19.37
CA ARG A 304 -31.72 12.16 20.31
C ARG A 304 -32.57 13.24 19.65
N PHE A 305 -32.02 13.96 18.69
CA PHE A 305 -32.67 15.11 18.05
C PHE A 305 -33.22 14.81 16.64
N GLY A 306 -33.22 13.54 16.21
CA GLY A 306 -33.72 13.14 14.89
C GLY A 306 -32.90 13.68 13.71
N TRP A 307 -31.69 14.19 13.96
CA TRP A 307 -30.79 14.66 12.90
C TRP A 307 -30.10 13.46 12.25
N LYS A 308 -30.34 13.26 10.96
CA LYS A 308 -29.49 12.37 10.16
C LYS A 308 -28.14 13.04 9.98
N VAL A 309 -27.12 12.53 10.67
CA VAL A 309 -25.73 12.87 10.38
C VAL A 309 -25.46 12.36 8.97
N SER A 310 -25.22 13.28 8.03
CA SER A 310 -24.95 12.99 6.62
C SER A 310 -23.52 12.51 6.41
#